data_AF-A0A926XL24-F1
#
_entry.id   AF-A0A926XL24-F1
#
_cell.length_a   1.000
_cell.length_b   1.000
_cell.length_c   1.000
_cell.angle_alpha   90.00
_cell.angle_beta   90.00
_cell.angle_gamma   90.00
#
_symmetry.space_group_name_H-M   'P 1'
#
loop_
_entity.id
_entity.type
_entity.pdbx_description
1 polymer ?
#
loop_
_entity_poly.entity_id
_entity_poly.type
_entity_poly.pdbx_seq_one_letter_code
_entity_poly.pdbx_strand_id
1 'polypeptide(L)'
;MDFVEAFKELKSELKEEWLDFYEENYDWIETLGVYRDVTWSANSRDQSHYFLLGVLSALNPKFSGLLKVFKKLTSDPQKITKTIDIFDLDLAKELEKRAASKMQNAELISLPPESEAKKSNTDPDLEYLDRIRQDINQ
;
A
#
# COMPACT_ATOMS: atom_id res chain seq x y z
N MET A 1 -25.67 -8.05 -0.35
CA MET A 1 -24.39 -7.52 -0.86
C MET A 1 -24.35 -7.83 -2.35
N ASP A 2 -24.11 -6.83 -3.19
CA ASP A 2 -24.00 -7.01 -4.63
C ASP A 2 -22.70 -7.75 -4.95
N PHE A 3 -22.77 -8.80 -5.80
CA PHE A 3 -21.60 -9.57 -6.21
C PHE A 3 -20.55 -8.68 -6.89
N VAL A 4 -21.00 -7.69 -7.66
CA VAL A 4 -20.11 -6.75 -8.36
C VAL A 4 -19.28 -5.96 -7.36
N GLU A 5 -19.89 -5.48 -6.29
CA GLU A 5 -19.20 -4.69 -5.27
C GLU A 5 -18.24 -5.55 -4.45
N ALA A 6 -18.69 -6.73 -4.01
CA ALA A 6 -17.82 -7.68 -3.31
C ALA A 6 -16.61 -8.11 -4.17
N PHE A 7 -16.78 -8.21 -5.49
CA PHE A 7 -15.67 -8.52 -6.38
C PHE A 7 -14.68 -7.36 -6.55
N LYS A 8 -15.14 -6.10 -6.58
CA LYS A 8 -14.25 -4.93 -6.57
C LYS A 8 -13.45 -4.84 -5.28
N GLU A 9 -14.11 -5.05 -4.13
CA GLU A 9 -13.44 -5.08 -2.83
C GLU A 9 -12.37 -6.17 -2.82
N LEU A 10 -12.68 -7.38 -3.29
CA LEU A 10 -11.71 -8.46 -3.41
C LEU A 10 -10.51 -8.08 -4.30
N LYS A 11 -10.73 -7.42 -5.46
CA LYS A 11 -9.63 -6.96 -6.30
C LYS A 11 -8.71 -5.98 -5.55
N SER A 12 -9.30 -5.06 -4.78
CA SER A 12 -8.54 -4.11 -3.98
C SER A 12 -7.76 -4.81 -2.86
N GLU A 13 -8.38 -5.76 -2.16
CA GLU A 13 -7.71 -6.59 -1.14
C GLU A 13 -6.51 -7.31 -1.74
N LEU A 14 -6.70 -8.02 -2.86
CA LEU A 14 -5.63 -8.79 -3.51
C LEU A 14 -4.49 -7.91 -4.02
N LYS A 15 -4.80 -6.69 -4.47
CA LYS A 15 -3.79 -5.74 -4.88
C LYS A 15 -2.90 -5.32 -3.70
N GLU A 16 -3.51 -4.95 -2.57
CA GLU A 16 -2.73 -4.57 -1.39
C GLU A 16 -1.91 -5.74 -0.85
N GLU A 17 -2.49 -6.94 -0.75
CA GLU A 17 -1.78 -8.15 -0.31
C GLU A 17 -0.60 -8.49 -1.23
N TRP A 18 -0.76 -8.30 -2.55
CA TRP A 18 0.33 -8.47 -3.50
C TRP A 18 1.43 -7.43 -3.32
N LEU A 19 1.08 -6.16 -3.10
CA LEU A 19 2.06 -5.11 -2.87
C LEU A 19 2.84 -5.34 -1.56
N ASP A 20 2.15 -5.74 -0.49
CA ASP A 20 2.78 -6.12 0.79
C ASP A 20 3.78 -7.27 0.58
N PHE A 21 3.33 -8.36 -0.06
CA PHE A 21 4.19 -9.49 -0.34
C PHE A 21 5.39 -9.09 -1.20
N TYR A 22 5.18 -8.33 -2.28
CA TYR A 22 6.24 -7.92 -3.17
C TYR A 22 7.25 -6.99 -2.49
N GLU A 23 6.80 -6.05 -1.65
CA GLU A 23 7.66 -5.15 -0.87
C GLU A 23 8.55 -5.94 0.10
N GLU A 24 7.97 -6.91 0.83
CA GLU A 24 8.70 -7.74 1.80
C GLU A 24 9.67 -8.75 1.15
N ASN A 25 9.38 -9.17 -0.08
CA ASN A 25 10.06 -10.26 -0.77
C ASN A 25 10.86 -9.79 -2.00
N TYR A 26 10.99 -8.48 -2.18
CA TYR A 26 11.55 -7.85 -3.37
C TYR A 26 12.91 -8.44 -3.76
N ASP A 27 13.83 -8.53 -2.80
CA ASP A 27 15.22 -8.93 -3.03
C ASP A 27 15.32 -10.29 -3.74
N TRP A 28 14.60 -11.30 -3.28
CA TRP A 28 14.69 -12.63 -3.88
C TRP A 28 13.83 -12.76 -5.13
N ILE A 29 12.69 -12.07 -5.22
CA ILE A 29 11.84 -12.05 -6.43
C ILE A 29 12.63 -11.46 -7.61
N GLU A 30 13.35 -10.36 -7.35
CA GLU A 30 14.21 -9.69 -8.34
C GLU A 30 15.42 -10.54 -8.70
N THR A 31 16.06 -11.16 -7.70
CA THR A 31 17.22 -12.04 -7.89
C THR A 31 16.89 -13.26 -8.75
N LEU A 32 15.74 -13.90 -8.49
CA LEU A 32 15.29 -15.06 -9.27
C LEU A 32 14.69 -14.66 -10.63
N GLY A 33 14.50 -13.36 -10.89
CA GLY A 33 13.96 -12.86 -12.15
C GLY A 33 12.52 -13.31 -12.40
N VAL A 34 11.78 -13.68 -11.34
CA VAL A 34 10.41 -14.21 -11.43
C VAL A 34 9.46 -13.22 -12.09
N TYR A 35 9.78 -11.93 -12.00
CA TYR A 35 9.00 -10.81 -12.50
C TYR A 35 9.67 -10.04 -13.66
N ARG A 36 10.87 -10.45 -14.11
CA ARG A 36 11.65 -9.68 -15.09
C ARG A 36 11.19 -9.98 -16.52
N ASP A 37 10.46 -9.05 -17.14
CA ASP A 37 9.92 -9.12 -18.51
C ASP A 37 10.97 -8.81 -19.61
N VAL A 38 12.26 -8.87 -19.31
CA VAL A 38 13.30 -8.46 -20.27
C VAL A 38 13.81 -9.67 -21.05
N THR A 39 13.13 -9.93 -22.16
CA THR A 39 13.64 -10.64 -23.35
C THR A 39 13.83 -12.17 -23.28
N TRP A 40 12.80 -12.96 -22.94
CA TRP A 40 12.82 -14.38 -23.34
C TRP A 40 11.44 -15.04 -23.47
N SER A 41 10.93 -15.12 -24.71
CA SER A 41 9.82 -15.97 -25.17
C SER A 41 8.44 -15.79 -24.49
N ALA A 42 7.35 -16.02 -25.22
CA ALA A 42 5.99 -15.96 -24.68
C ALA A 42 5.76 -16.86 -23.44
N ASN A 43 6.61 -17.87 -23.23
CA ASN A 43 6.51 -18.83 -22.14
C ASN A 43 6.91 -18.28 -20.76
N SER A 44 7.72 -17.21 -20.67
CA SER A 44 8.12 -16.62 -19.38
C SER A 44 6.98 -15.82 -18.74
N ARG A 45 6.18 -15.13 -19.57
CA ARG A 45 4.98 -14.41 -19.12
C ARG A 45 3.99 -15.35 -18.45
N ASP A 46 3.73 -16.52 -19.04
CA ASP A 46 2.87 -17.54 -18.44
C ASP A 46 3.37 -18.00 -17.06
N GLN A 47 4.68 -18.17 -16.89
CA GLN A 47 5.26 -18.54 -15.58
C GLN A 47 5.04 -17.46 -14.53
N SER A 48 5.17 -16.17 -14.88
CA SER A 48 4.88 -15.06 -13.97
C SER A 48 3.40 -14.99 -13.60
N HIS A 49 2.47 -15.29 -14.53
CA HIS A 49 1.05 -15.35 -14.21
C HIS A 49 0.72 -16.48 -13.22
N TYR A 50 1.28 -17.68 -13.42
CA TYR A 50 1.09 -18.78 -12.47
C TYR A 50 1.69 -18.48 -11.10
N PHE A 51 2.85 -17.82 -11.05
CA PHE A 51 3.46 -17.37 -9.80
C PHE A 51 2.54 -16.40 -9.06
N LEU A 52 2.06 -15.35 -9.72
CA LEU A 52 1.15 -14.37 -9.14
C LEU A 52 -0.13 -15.05 -8.60
N LEU A 53 -0.76 -15.91 -9.40
CA LEU A 53 -1.96 -16.63 -8.99
C LEU A 53 -1.68 -17.57 -7.80
N GLY A 54 -0.52 -18.22 -7.78
CA GLY A 54 -0.08 -19.08 -6.69
C GLY A 54 0.08 -18.30 -5.39
N VAL A 55 0.82 -17.19 -5.42
CA VAL A 55 1.03 -16.30 -4.27
C VAL A 55 -0.31 -15.78 -3.75
N LEU A 56 -1.13 -15.17 -4.62
CA LEU A 56 -2.44 -14.63 -4.23
C LEU A 56 -3.36 -15.71 -3.65
N SER A 57 -3.30 -16.94 -4.16
CA SER A 57 -4.09 -18.05 -3.61
C SER A 57 -3.66 -18.48 -2.21
N ALA A 58 -2.39 -18.30 -1.88
CA ALA A 58 -1.84 -18.59 -0.57
C ALA A 58 -2.13 -17.47 0.43
N LEU A 59 -2.08 -16.20 -0.03
CA LEU A 59 -2.38 -15.03 0.79
C LEU A 59 -3.88 -14.92 1.10
N ASN A 60 -4.75 -15.21 0.13
CA ASN A 60 -6.18 -14.95 0.26
C ASN A 60 -7.05 -16.21 0.05
N PRO A 61 -7.67 -16.75 1.12
CA PRO A 61 -8.56 -17.91 1.02
C PRO A 61 -9.78 -17.69 0.12
N LYS A 62 -10.33 -16.47 0.05
CA LYS A 62 -11.49 -16.16 -0.82
C LYS A 62 -11.08 -16.30 -2.29
N PHE A 63 -9.89 -15.79 -2.64
CA PHE A 63 -9.36 -15.92 -3.99
C PHE A 63 -9.01 -17.37 -4.34
N SER A 64 -8.49 -18.16 -3.40
CA SER A 64 -8.29 -19.60 -3.60
C SER A 64 -9.60 -20.33 -3.93
N GLY A 65 -10.70 -19.97 -3.25
CA GLY A 65 -12.05 -20.44 -3.60
C GLY A 65 -12.48 -20.03 -5.01
N LEU A 66 -12.24 -18.77 -5.39
CA LEU A 66 -12.59 -18.22 -6.69
C LEU A 66 -11.77 -18.84 -7.84
N LEU A 67 -10.49 -19.15 -7.62
CA LEU A 67 -9.63 -19.83 -8.59
C LEU A 67 -10.16 -21.20 -8.99
N LYS A 68 -10.80 -21.93 -8.07
CA LYS A 68 -11.47 -23.21 -8.40
C LYS A 68 -12.62 -23.01 -9.39
N VAL A 69 -13.29 -21.87 -9.34
CA VAL A 69 -14.33 -21.48 -10.30
C VAL A 69 -13.69 -21.06 -11.62
N PHE A 70 -12.67 -20.18 -11.58
CA PHE A 70 -11.97 -19.75 -12.78
C PHE A 70 -11.39 -20.92 -13.57
N LYS A 71 -10.79 -21.92 -12.90
CA LYS A 71 -10.28 -23.14 -13.55
C LYS A 71 -11.34 -23.88 -14.37
N LYS A 72 -12.61 -23.83 -13.97
CA LYS A 72 -13.73 -24.44 -14.72
C LYS A 72 -14.15 -23.60 -15.92
N LEU A 73 -13.94 -22.28 -15.86
CA LEU A 73 -14.32 -21.34 -16.93
C LEU A 73 -13.20 -21.13 -17.95
N THR A 74 -11.95 -21.17 -17.50
CA THR A 74 -10.76 -20.98 -18.32
C THR A 74 -9.54 -21.66 -17.71
N SER A 75 -8.68 -22.21 -18.55
CA SER A 75 -7.38 -22.74 -18.15
C SER A 75 -6.23 -21.77 -18.44
N ASP A 76 -6.54 -20.57 -18.89
CA ASP A 76 -5.57 -19.55 -19.28
C ASP A 76 -5.29 -18.61 -18.09
N PRO A 77 -4.08 -18.68 -17.49
CA PRO A 77 -3.74 -17.86 -16.33
C PRO A 77 -3.70 -16.38 -16.68
N GLN A 78 -3.35 -16.00 -17.91
CA GLN A 78 -3.29 -14.60 -18.33
C GLN A 78 -4.68 -13.96 -18.29
N LYS A 79 -5.72 -14.69 -18.71
CA LYS A 79 -7.11 -14.22 -18.65
C LYS A 79 -7.56 -13.98 -17.22
N ILE A 80 -7.18 -14.86 -16.30
CA ILE A 80 -7.51 -14.73 -14.88
C ILE A 80 -6.82 -13.50 -14.30
N THR A 81 -5.51 -13.36 -14.52
CA THR A 81 -4.75 -12.22 -13.98
C THR A 81 -5.17 -10.88 -14.59
N LYS A 82 -5.58 -10.86 -15.86
CA LYS A 82 -6.20 -9.68 -16.48
C LYS A 82 -7.55 -9.36 -15.87
N THR A 83 -8.35 -10.37 -15.55
CA THR A 83 -9.68 -10.15 -14.93
C THR A 83 -9.58 -9.52 -13.55
N ILE A 84 -8.50 -9.79 -12.80
CA ILE A 84 -8.25 -9.18 -11.48
C ILE A 84 -7.47 -7.85 -11.57
N ASP A 85 -6.96 -7.47 -12.75
CA ASP A 85 -6.23 -6.22 -13.02
C ASP A 85 -4.94 -6.03 -12.18
N ILE A 86 -4.28 -7.12 -11.76
CA ILE A 86 -3.08 -7.05 -10.88
C ILE A 86 -1.77 -7.21 -11.66
N PHE A 87 -1.77 -7.97 -12.75
CA PHE A 87 -0.52 -8.32 -13.45
C PHE A 87 0.06 -7.17 -14.27
N ASP A 88 -0.79 -6.30 -14.82
CA ASP A 88 -0.35 -5.13 -15.60
C ASP A 88 0.03 -3.93 -14.69
N LEU A 89 0.10 -4.12 -13.36
CA LEU A 89 0.50 -3.09 -12.42
C LEU A 89 2.00 -2.80 -12.53
N ASP A 90 2.33 -1.53 -12.67
CA ASP A 90 3.68 -1.01 -12.44
C ASP A 90 3.95 -0.99 -10.94
N LEU A 91 4.55 -2.06 -10.43
CA LEU A 91 4.79 -2.25 -9.00
C LEU A 91 5.70 -1.19 -8.41
N ALA A 92 6.72 -0.74 -9.16
CA ALA A 92 7.61 0.32 -8.69
C ALA A 92 6.82 1.62 -8.47
N LYS A 93 6.03 2.02 -9.46
CA LYS A 93 5.19 3.22 -9.36
C LYS A 93 4.14 3.11 -8.26
N GLU A 94 3.58 1.93 -8.04
CA GLU A 94 2.55 1.73 -7.03
C GLU A 94 3.13 1.77 -5.60
N LEU A 95 4.32 1.19 -5.40
CA LEU A 95 5.06 1.31 -4.15
C LEU A 95 5.47 2.76 -3.87
N GLU A 96 5.89 3.53 -4.88
CA GLU A 96 6.17 4.97 -4.74
C GLU A 96 4.94 5.75 -4.26
N LYS A 97 3.76 5.52 -4.86
CA LYS A 97 2.51 6.15 -4.41
C LYS A 97 2.18 5.79 -2.96
N ARG A 98 2.43 4.54 -2.58
CA ARG A 98 2.17 4.04 -1.22
C ARG A 98 3.10 4.71 -0.21
N ALA A 99 4.38 4.84 -0.54
CA ALA A 99 5.36 5.56 0.27
C ALA A 99 4.96 7.04 0.43
N ALA A 100 4.58 7.71 -0.66
CA ALA A 100 4.11 9.10 -0.62
C ALA A 100 2.84 9.27 0.25
N SER A 101 1.91 8.32 0.16
CA SER A 101 0.67 8.34 0.97
C SER A 101 0.96 8.10 2.46
N LYS A 102 1.88 7.18 2.79
CA LYS A 102 2.35 6.95 4.17
C LYS A 102 3.01 8.20 4.74
N MET A 103 3.83 8.91 3.96
CA MET A 103 4.49 10.15 4.39
C MET A 103 3.49 11.29 4.61
N GLN A 104 2.53 11.50 3.71
CA GLN A 104 1.47 12.50 3.89
C GLN A 104 0.61 12.22 5.12
N ASN A 105 0.24 10.96 5.35
CA ASN A 105 -0.52 10.59 6.54
C ASN A 105 0.29 10.81 7.82
N ALA A 106 1.58 10.49 7.82
CA ALA A 106 2.46 10.75 8.97
C ALA A 106 2.62 12.26 9.25
N GLU A 107 2.71 13.07 8.21
CA GLU A 107 2.79 14.53 8.30
C GLU A 107 1.48 15.11 8.87
N LEU A 108 0.31 14.65 8.38
CA LEU A 108 -1.01 15.01 8.91
C LEU A 108 -1.20 14.62 10.38
N ILE A 109 -0.69 13.47 10.81
CA ILE A 109 -0.75 13.01 12.20
C ILE A 109 0.22 13.80 13.11
N SER A 110 1.30 14.34 12.54
CA SER A 110 2.27 15.18 13.26
C SER A 110 1.83 16.64 13.44
N LEU A 111 0.79 17.09 12.71
CA LEU A 111 0.20 18.41 12.91
C LEU A 111 -0.55 18.44 14.26
N PRO A 112 -0.28 19.43 15.13
CA PRO A 112 -1.07 19.61 16.35
C PRO A 112 -2.56 19.78 15.98
N PRO A 113 -3.51 19.29 16.79
CA PRO A 113 -4.92 19.56 16.54
C PRO A 113 -5.14 21.08 16.42
N GLU A 114 -5.73 21.49 15.29
CA GLU A 114 -6.02 22.89 14.91
C GLU A 114 -6.86 23.67 15.95
N SER A 115 -7.32 23.02 17.03
CA SER A 115 -8.02 23.66 18.14
C SER A 115 -7.13 24.24 19.24
N GLU A 116 -5.79 24.14 19.18
CA GLU A 116 -4.91 24.69 20.23
C GLU A 116 -4.02 25.87 19.81
N ALA A 117 -4.15 26.39 18.58
CA ALA A 117 -3.40 27.57 18.14
C ALA A 117 -3.90 28.93 18.73
N LYS A 118 -4.72 28.90 19.79
CA LYS A 118 -5.07 30.08 20.60
C LYS A 118 -5.22 29.75 22.08
N LYS A 119 -4.16 29.29 22.73
CA LYS A 119 -3.90 29.66 24.12
C LYS A 119 -2.47 30.17 24.22
N SER A 120 -2.39 31.50 24.28
CA SER A 120 -1.27 32.24 24.86
C SER A 120 -0.80 31.52 26.13
N ASN A 121 0.27 30.75 26.04
CA ASN A 121 1.05 30.39 27.22
C ASN A 121 1.78 31.66 27.64
N THR A 122 1.07 32.52 28.36
CA THR A 122 1.71 33.50 29.24
C THR A 122 2.31 32.67 30.35
N ASP A 123 3.60 32.37 30.20
CA ASP A 123 4.40 31.78 31.25
C ASP A 123 4.37 32.74 32.46
N PRO A 124 3.78 32.35 33.60
CA PRO A 124 3.68 33.21 34.78
C PRO A 124 5.06 33.64 35.31
N ASP A 125 6.14 32.93 34.96
CA ASP A 125 7.50 33.31 35.33
C ASP A 125 8.00 34.55 34.57
N LEU A 126 7.54 34.77 33.33
CA LEU A 126 7.92 35.96 32.55
C LEU A 126 7.28 37.23 33.13
N GLU A 127 6.05 37.13 33.63
CA GLU A 127 5.36 38.25 34.29
C GLU A 127 6.03 38.64 35.62
N TYR A 128 6.65 37.66 36.30
CA TYR A 128 7.39 37.90 37.54
C TYR A 128 8.72 38.63 37.29
N LEU A 129 9.44 38.26 36.23
CA LEU A 129 10.71 38.89 35.85
C LEU A 129 10.52 40.34 35.37
N ASP A 130 9.41 40.65 34.70
CA ASP A 130 9.12 42.01 34.25
C ASP A 130 8.75 42.94 35.42
N ARG A 131 8.07 42.43 36.46
CA ARG A 131 7.84 43.20 37.70
C ARG A 131 9.15 43.54 38.42
N ILE A 132 10.06 42.56 38.54
CA ILE A 132 11.39 42.77 39.16
C ILE A 132 12.19 43.82 38.38
N ARG A 133 12.11 43.82 37.05
CA ARG A 133 12.80 44.82 36.21
C ARG A 133 12.24 46.24 36.36
N GLN A 134 10.95 46.38 36.64
CA GLN A 134 10.34 47.70 36.89
C GLN A 134 10.73 48.26 38.25
N ASP A 135 10.84 47.41 39.28
CA ASP A 135 11.22 47.83 40.63
C ASP A 135 12.70 48.25 40.77
N ILE A 136 13.58 47.76 39.89
CA ILE A 136 15.02 48.10 39.92
C ILE A 136 15.32 49.46 39.26
N ASN A 137 14.40 50.00 38.46
CA ASN A 137 14.62 51.24 37.68
C ASN A 137 13.88 52.48 38.22
N GLN A 138 13.40 52.44 39.47
CA GLN A 138 12.91 53.62 40.23
C GLN A 138 13.94 54.06 41.27
#